data_AF-A0A7X4HCU7-F1
#
_entry.id   AF-A0A7X4HCU7-F1
#
_cell.length_a   1.000
_cell.length_b   1.000
_cell.length_c   1.000
_cell.angle_alpha   90.00
_cell.angle_beta   90.00
_cell.angle_gamma   90.00
#
_symmetry.space_group_name_H-M   'P 1'
#
loop_
_entity.id
_entity.type
_entity.pdbx_description
1 polymer ?
#
loop_
_entity_poly.entity_id
_entity_poly.type
_entity_poly.pdbx_seq_one_letter_code
_entity_poly.pdbx_strand_id
1 'polypeptide(L)' 'MPSRHLLTAISILAATLAVPGCSNHESSQPLPEVNAANCEPGRVELIRDKEARNKFIDLCARMSTYKPSKPRGW' A
#
# COMPACT_ATOMS: atom_id res chain seq x y z
N MET A 1 -8.49 40.88 -21.17
CA MET A 1 -8.96 39.52 -21.48
C MET A 1 -7.85 38.55 -21.12
N PRO A 2 -8.07 37.57 -20.23
CA PRO A 2 -7.01 36.64 -19.85
C PRO A 2 -6.56 35.83 -21.08
N SER A 3 -5.25 35.67 -21.23
CA SER A 3 -4.64 34.90 -22.31
C SER A 3 -5.15 33.46 -22.29
N ARG A 4 -5.48 32.89 -23.46
CA ARG A 4 -5.94 31.49 -23.58
C ARG A 4 -4.98 30.50 -22.91
N HIS A 5 -3.68 30.81 -22.92
CA HIS A 5 -2.63 30.02 -22.26
C HIS A 5 -2.70 30.07 -20.73
N LEU A 6 -3.13 31.21 -20.16
CA LEU A 6 -3.32 31.36 -18.72
C LEU A 6 -4.47 30.49 -18.23
N LEU A 7 -5.56 30.43 -19.01
CA LEU A 7 -6.71 29.58 -18.72
C LEU A 7 -6.35 28.08 -18.82
N THR A 8 -5.50 27.69 -19.77
CA THR A 8 -5.07 26.28 -19.90
C THR A 8 -4.19 25.84 -18.74
N ALA A 9 -3.26 26.70 -18.29
CA ALA A 9 -2.37 26.41 -17.17
C ALA A 9 -3.14 26.19 -15.86
N ILE A 10 -4.18 27.01 -15.60
CA ILE A 10 -5.02 26.89 -14.40
C ILE A 10 -5.80 25.57 -14.39
N SER A 11 -6.33 25.13 -15.54
CA SER A 11 -7.07 23.86 -15.64
C SER A 11 -6.18 22.64 -15.40
N ILE A 12 -4.93 22.65 -15.86
CA ILE A 12 -4.00 21.54 -15.65
C ILE A 12 -3.60 21.43 -14.17
N LEU A 13 -3.33 22.57 -13.52
CA LEU A 13 -2.98 22.59 -12.10
C LEU A 13 -4.14 22.08 -11.21
N ALA A 14 -5.38 22.50 -11.52
CA ALA A 14 -6.57 22.03 -10.81
C ALA A 14 -6.77 20.51 -10.94
N ALA A 15 -6.46 19.92 -12.11
CA ALA A 15 -6.57 18.47 -12.32
C ALA A 15 -5.56 17.67 -11.48
N THR A 16 -4.36 18.20 -11.23
CA THR A 16 -3.35 17.53 -10.38
C THR A 16 -3.67 17.57 -8.88
N LEU A 17 -4.43 18.57 -8.43
CA LEU A 17 -4.83 18.71 -7.02
C LEU A 17 -6.07 17.89 -6.67
N ALA A 18 -6.83 17.44 -7.68
CA ALA A 18 -8.05 16.66 -7.53
C ALA A 18 -7.82 15.14 -7.52
N VAL A 19 -6.56 14.67 -7.46
CA VAL A 19 -6.31 13.26 -7.15
C VAL A 19 -6.78 13.08 -5.70
N PRO A 20 -7.77 12.21 -5.42
CA PRO A 20 -8.14 11.92 -4.04
C PRO A 20 -6.87 11.42 -3.36
N GLY A 21 -6.26 12.26 -2.53
CA GLY A 21 -5.15 11.85 -1.68
C GLY A 21 -5.62 10.62 -0.92
N CYS A 22 -4.77 9.58 -0.85
CA CYS A 22 -5.04 8.32 -0.16
C CYS A 22 -5.95 8.57 1.04
N SER A 23 -7.22 8.24 0.86
CA SER A 23 -8.21 8.31 1.92
C SER A 23 -7.67 7.36 2.98
N ASN A 24 -7.17 7.90 4.10
CA ASN A 24 -6.79 7.10 5.26
C ASN A 24 -8.09 6.51 5.83
N HIS A 25 -8.56 5.42 5.24
CA HIS A 25 -9.62 4.64 5.83
C HIS A 25 -8.92 3.83 6.92
N GLU A 26 -8.95 4.33 8.16
CA GLU A 26 -8.52 3.51 9.27
C GLU A 26 -9.45 2.29 9.34
N SER A 27 -8.93 1.15 8.90
CA SER A 27 -9.59 -0.14 9.11
C SER A 27 -9.94 -0.27 10.59
N SER A 28 -11.23 -0.31 10.90
CA SER A 28 -11.73 -0.49 12.26
C SER A 28 -11.40 -1.87 12.84
N GLN A 29 -10.96 -2.83 12.02
CA GLN A 29 -10.59 -4.16 12.49
C GLN A 29 -9.11 -4.21 12.87
N PRO A 30 -8.78 -4.72 14.06
CA PRO A 30 -7.39 -4.89 14.46
C PRO A 30 -6.71 -5.89 13.52
N LEU A 31 -5.51 -5.53 13.06
CA LEU A 31 -4.67 -6.44 12.29
C LEU A 31 -4.20 -7.61 13.18
N PRO A 32 -3.98 -8.80 12.61
CA PRO A 32 -3.36 -9.91 13.32
C PRO A 32 -1.97 -9.55 13.85
N GLU A 33 -1.46 -10.35 14.78
CA GLU A 33 -0.05 -10.27 15.19
C GLU A 33 0.86 -10.63 14.00
N VAL A 34 1.93 -9.88 13.80
CA VAL A 34 2.92 -10.11 12.73
C VAL A 34 3.87 -11.22 13.18
N ASN A 35 3.64 -12.45 12.70
CA ASN A 35 4.48 -13.62 12.97
C ASN A 35 4.50 -14.56 11.75
N ALA A 36 5.38 -15.56 11.76
CA ALA A 36 5.55 -16.48 10.61
C ALA A 36 4.24 -17.18 10.20
N ALA A 37 3.41 -17.58 11.16
CA ALA A 37 2.15 -18.26 10.87
C ALA A 37 1.11 -17.35 10.19
N ASN A 38 1.01 -16.08 10.64
CA ASN A 38 0.06 -15.11 10.10
C ASN A 38 0.52 -14.47 8.79
N CYS A 39 1.83 -14.46 8.53
CA CYS A 39 2.41 -13.98 7.27
C CYS A 39 2.33 -14.98 6.10
N GLU A 40 1.81 -16.19 6.33
CA GLU A 40 1.53 -17.14 5.26
C GLU A 40 0.49 -16.56 4.26
N PRO A 41 0.68 -16.73 2.94
CA PRO A 41 -0.20 -16.13 1.94
C PRO A 41 -1.69 -16.38 2.16
N GLY A 42 -2.07 -17.62 2.49
CA GLY A 42 -3.46 -18.00 2.76
C GLY A 42 -4.07 -17.37 4.02
N ARG A 43 -3.25 -16.87 4.96
CA ARG A 43 -3.72 -16.12 6.14
C ARG A 43 -3.90 -14.65 5.83
N VAL A 44 -2.99 -14.07 5.06
CA VAL A 44 -3.07 -12.68 4.59
C VAL A 44 -4.32 -12.45 3.73
N GLU A 45 -4.71 -13.43 2.92
CA GLU A 45 -5.93 -13.38 2.09
C GLU A 45 -7.24 -13.29 2.90
N LEU A 46 -7.24 -13.71 4.17
CA LEU A 46 -8.41 -13.62 5.05
C LEU A 46 -8.71 -12.16 5.45
N ILE A 47 -7.75 -11.25 5.29
CA ILE A 47 -7.94 -9.82 5.53
C ILE A 47 -8.76 -9.24 4.37
N ARG A 48 -10.06 -9.01 4.63
CA ARG A 48 -11.02 -8.56 3.60
C ARG A 48 -10.80 -7.13 3.17
N ASP A 49 -10.46 -6.27 4.12
CA ASP A 49 -10.14 -4.88 3.82
C ASP A 49 -8.82 -4.80 3.06
N LYS A 50 -8.86 -4.20 1.86
CA LYS A 50 -7.72 -4.19 0.94
C LYS A 50 -6.56 -3.35 1.50
N GLU A 51 -6.87 -2.25 2.15
CA GLU A 51 -5.86 -1.34 2.70
C GLU A 51 -5.16 -1.98 3.89
N ALA A 52 -5.93 -2.56 4.81
CA ALA A 52 -5.44 -3.35 5.93
C ALA A 52 -4.59 -4.53 5.46
N ARG A 53 -5.02 -5.25 4.41
CA ARG A 53 -4.26 -6.37 3.85
C ARG A 53 -2.91 -5.91 3.30
N ASN A 54 -2.89 -4.81 2.54
CA ASN A 54 -1.64 -4.25 2.00
C ASN A 54 -0.70 -3.80 3.13
N LYS A 55 -1.24 -3.11 4.14
CA LYS A 55 -0.48 -2.70 5.33
C LYS A 55 0.11 -3.92 6.06
N PHE A 56 -0.66 -5.00 6.18
CA PHE A 56 -0.20 -6.22 6.81
C PHE A 56 0.88 -6.96 5.99
N ILE A 57 0.76 -6.98 4.66
CA ILE A 57 1.80 -7.49 3.75
C ILE A 57 3.11 -6.72 3.96
N ASP A 58 3.05 -5.39 4.02
CA ASP A 58 4.23 -4.56 4.25
C ASP A 58 4.89 -4.85 5.59
N LEU A 59 4.09 -5.07 6.65
CA LEU A 59 4.59 -5.46 7.96
C LEU A 59 5.26 -6.83 7.93
N CYS A 60 4.67 -7.81 7.25
CA CYS A 60 5.25 -9.13 7.05
C CYS A 60 6.57 -9.09 6.28
N ALA A 61 6.68 -8.26 5.23
CA ALA A 61 7.92 -8.08 4.48
C ALA A 61 9.05 -7.48 5.33
N ARG A 62 8.70 -6.64 6.30
CA ARG A 62 9.64 -6.02 7.26
C ARG A 62 9.97 -6.92 8.45
N MET A 63 9.15 -7.94 8.71
CA MET A 63 9.41 -8.93 9.76
C MET A 63 10.67 -9.70 9.39
N SER A 64 11.80 -9.27 9.96
CA SER A 64 13.12 -9.86 9.80
C SER A 64 13.09 -11.36 10.10
N THR A 65 12.83 -12.15 9.06
CA THR A 65 12.90 -13.62 9.06
C THR A 65 13.87 -14.11 8.00
N TYR A 66 14.84 -13.26 7.64
CA TYR A 66 15.88 -13.58 6.67
C TYR A 66 16.51 -14.94 7.02
N LYS A 67 16.16 -15.95 6.22
CA LYS A 67 16.82 -17.24 6.19
C LYS A 67 17.55 -17.31 4.86
N PRO A 68 18.89 -17.36 4.87
CA PRO A 68 19.63 -17.53 3.62
C PRO A 68 19.17 -18.82 2.93
N SER A 69 18.95 -18.77 1.62
CA SER A 69 18.67 -19.96 0.83
C SER A 69 19.85 -20.93 0.93
N LYS A 70 19.61 -22.24 0.75
CA LYS A 70 20.72 -23.19 0.59
C LYS A 70 21.63 -22.71 -0.54
N PRO A 71 22.96 -22.81 -0.41
CA PRO A 71 23.88 -22.46 -1.49
C PRO A 71 23.52 -23.24 -2.75
N ARG A 72 23.45 -22.56 -3.90
CA ARG A 72 23.34 -23.27 -5.18
C ARG A 72 24.70 -23.87 -5.50
N GLY A 73 24.76 -25.18 -5.69
CA GLY A 73 25.90 -25.85 -6.32
C GLY A 73 25.81 -25.57 -7.81
N TRP A 74 26.64 -24.65 -8.29
CA TRP A 74 26.94 -24.52 -9.71
C TRP A 74 28.10 -25.43 -10.05
#